data_AF-A0A9D5JJQ1-F1
#
_entry.id   AF-A0A9D5JJQ1-F1
#
_cell.length_a   1.000
_cell.length_b   1.000
_cell.length_c   1.000
_cell.angle_alpha   90.00
_cell.angle_beta   90.00
_cell.angle_gamma   90.00
#
_symmetry.space_group_name_H-M   'P 1'
#
loop_
_entity.id
_entity.type
_entity.pdbx_description
1 polymer ?
#
loop_
_entity_poly.entity_id
_entity_poly.type
_entity_poly.pdbx_seq_one_letter_code
_entity_poly.pdbx_strand_id
1 'polypeptide(L)'
;MKSLKSNNAEKMNAIWDSFKSNLGNEAVPLNKQWLDKYLGDLFSVGKFYFYTVDFSTFPDLQCPYVDPSALEYYGVAPDAFSFNLVLSSVHPGDMPFCQACEEVIMNFFQKLDKGELLHYKSSYTLRMKHKRDLIVTFNIRR
;
A
#
# COMPACT_ATOMS: atom_id res chain seq x y z
N MET A 1 -20.58 -6.35 18.97
CA MET A 1 -19.37 -7.16 18.71
C MET A 1 -18.20 -6.20 18.53
N LYS A 2 -17.12 -6.37 19.30
CA LYS A 2 -16.06 -5.37 19.54
C LYS A 2 -15.32 -4.95 18.26
N SER A 3 -15.19 -3.63 18.09
CA SER A 3 -14.33 -2.97 17.11
C SER A 3 -12.88 -3.46 17.23
N LEU A 4 -12.40 -4.16 16.20
CA LEU A 4 -10.99 -4.61 16.06
C LEU A 4 -10.37 -4.09 14.75
N LYS A 5 -10.98 -3.10 14.10
CA LYS A 5 -10.53 -2.55 12.82
C LYS A 5 -10.25 -1.05 12.95
N SER A 6 -9.10 -0.62 13.47
CA SER A 6 -8.61 0.75 13.19
C SER A 6 -7.15 1.08 13.57
N ASN A 7 -6.52 0.40 14.55
CA ASN A 7 -5.23 0.87 15.11
C ASN A 7 -4.09 1.07 14.07
N ASN A 8 -3.90 0.13 13.13
CA ASN A 8 -2.82 0.25 12.15
C ASN A 8 -3.08 1.35 11.12
N ALA A 9 -4.32 1.46 10.64
CA ALA A 9 -4.70 2.48 9.67
C ALA A 9 -4.59 3.89 10.27
N GLU A 10 -5.05 4.07 11.51
CA GLU A 10 -4.90 5.33 12.26
C GLU A 10 -3.43 5.74 12.39
N LYS A 11 -2.56 4.79 12.75
CA LYS A 11 -1.11 5.00 12.85
C LYS A 11 -0.46 5.44 11.54
N MET A 12 -0.86 4.85 10.42
CA MET A 12 -0.33 5.22 9.11
C MET A 12 -0.89 6.54 8.61
N ASN A 13 -2.18 6.79 8.82
CA ASN A 13 -2.84 8.03 8.44
C ASN A 13 -2.17 9.24 9.11
N ALA A 14 -1.75 9.12 10.38
CA ALA A 14 -1.01 10.18 11.06
C ALA A 14 0.30 10.55 10.36
N ILE A 15 1.02 9.56 9.83
CA ILE A 15 2.25 9.80 9.06
C ILE A 15 1.87 10.50 7.76
N TRP A 16 0.98 9.93 6.95
CA TRP A 16 0.65 10.48 5.63
C TRP A 16 0.00 11.87 5.69
N ASP A 17 -0.79 12.17 6.72
CA ASP A 17 -1.37 13.49 6.93
C ASP A 17 -0.28 14.58 7.04
N SER A 18 0.83 14.27 7.73
CA SER A 18 1.97 15.19 7.87
C SER A 18 2.69 15.49 6.55
N PHE A 19 2.43 14.71 5.50
CA PHE A 19 3.05 14.83 4.19
C PHE A 19 2.08 15.20 3.06
N LYS A 20 0.80 15.42 3.39
CA LYS A 20 -0.30 15.58 2.41
C LYS A 20 -0.07 16.70 1.40
N SER A 21 0.63 17.78 1.78
CA SER A 21 0.90 18.92 0.88
C SER A 21 1.70 18.54 -0.38
N ASN A 22 2.43 17.44 -0.34
CA ASN A 22 3.32 16.99 -1.42
C ASN A 22 2.74 15.83 -2.24
N LEU A 23 1.54 15.35 -1.85
CA LEU A 23 0.81 14.34 -2.61
C LEU A 23 0.05 14.99 -3.77
N GLY A 24 -0.25 14.18 -4.79
CA GLY A 24 -1.07 14.64 -5.91
C GLY A 24 -2.47 15.05 -5.42
N ASN A 25 -2.93 16.21 -5.85
CA ASN A 25 -4.27 16.73 -5.49
C ASN A 25 -5.37 16.28 -6.46
N GLU A 26 -5.00 15.58 -7.53
CA GLU A 26 -5.90 15.15 -8.59
C GLU A 26 -5.67 13.68 -8.91
N ALA A 27 -6.76 12.96 -9.12
CA ALA A 27 -6.73 11.58 -9.59
C ALA A 27 -6.21 11.54 -11.03
N VAL A 28 -5.16 10.75 -11.27
CA VAL A 28 -4.61 10.56 -12.62
C VAL A 28 -5.23 9.29 -13.24
N PRO A 29 -5.76 9.36 -14.47
CA PRO A 29 -6.30 8.18 -15.15
C PRO A 29 -5.25 7.08 -15.33
N LEU A 30 -5.55 5.87 -14.88
CA LEU A 30 -4.68 4.70 -15.03
C LEU A 30 -4.78 4.18 -16.47
N ASN A 31 -3.75 4.43 -17.29
CA ASN A 31 -3.76 4.04 -18.71
C ASN A 31 -2.93 2.79 -19.06
N LYS A 32 -2.18 2.21 -18.10
CA LYS A 32 -1.18 1.16 -18.37
C LYS A 32 -1.14 0.01 -17.34
N GLN A 33 -2.27 -0.32 -16.71
CA GLN A 33 -2.35 -1.39 -15.69
C GLN A 33 -1.82 -2.75 -16.20
N TRP A 34 -2.02 -3.05 -17.48
CA TRP A 34 -1.49 -4.26 -18.11
C TRP A 34 0.04 -4.29 -18.11
N LEU A 35 0.71 -3.16 -18.32
CA LEU A 35 2.18 -3.07 -18.33
C LEU A 35 2.75 -3.31 -16.94
N ASP A 36 2.12 -2.77 -15.90
CA ASP A 36 2.53 -2.98 -14.51
C ASP A 36 2.43 -4.46 -14.13
N LYS A 37 1.37 -5.15 -14.61
CA LYS A 37 1.24 -6.60 -14.47
C LYS A 37 2.38 -7.35 -15.15
N TYR A 38 2.69 -7.03 -16.41
CA TYR A 38 3.78 -7.67 -17.14
C TYR A 38 5.15 -7.43 -16.48
N LEU A 39 5.42 -6.22 -15.99
CA LEU A 39 6.65 -5.92 -15.26
C LEU A 39 6.70 -6.66 -13.91
N GLY A 40 5.55 -6.76 -13.23
CA GLY A 40 5.40 -7.59 -12.03
C GLY A 40 5.76 -9.05 -12.30
N ASP A 41 5.19 -9.66 -13.35
CA ASP A 41 5.47 -11.04 -13.76
C ASP A 41 6.95 -11.25 -14.12
N LEU A 42 7.58 -10.25 -14.76
CA LEU A 42 8.96 -10.36 -15.22
C LEU A 42 9.99 -10.22 -14.09
N PHE A 43 9.74 -9.36 -13.10
CA PHE A 43 10.72 -9.02 -12.06
C PHE A 43 10.41 -9.60 -10.67
N SER A 44 9.27 -10.27 -10.51
CA SER A 44 8.92 -10.92 -9.25
C SER A 44 9.34 -12.39 -9.27
N VAL A 45 10.25 -12.76 -8.38
CA VAL A 45 10.55 -14.17 -8.13
C VAL A 45 9.44 -14.73 -7.24
N GLY A 46 8.42 -15.33 -7.86
CA GLY A 46 7.29 -15.97 -7.18
C GLY A 46 5.96 -15.22 -7.32
N LYS A 47 4.97 -15.63 -6.52
CA LYS A 47 3.62 -15.03 -6.56
C LYS A 47 3.66 -13.59 -6.03
N PHE A 48 3.02 -12.68 -6.74
CA PHE A 48 2.79 -11.31 -6.31
C PHE A 48 1.35 -10.91 -6.59
N TYR A 49 0.94 -9.77 -6.02
CA TYR A 49 -0.25 -9.04 -6.40
C TYR A 49 0.07 -7.55 -6.35
N PHE A 50 -0.73 -6.73 -6.99
CA PHE A 50 -0.58 -5.28 -6.92
C PHE A 50 -1.95 -4.59 -6.90
N TYR A 51 -1.95 -3.36 -6.40
CA TYR A 51 -3.09 -2.46 -6.38
C TYR A 51 -2.55 -1.04 -6.48
N THR A 52 -3.38 -0.11 -6.92
CA THR A 52 -3.07 1.32 -6.91
C THR A 52 -3.73 1.97 -5.69
N VAL A 53 -3.12 3.03 -5.16
CA VAL A 53 -3.67 3.81 -4.06
C VAL A 53 -3.77 5.26 -4.52
N ASP A 54 -4.96 5.84 -4.41
CA ASP A 54 -5.18 7.25 -4.74
C ASP A 54 -5.06 8.12 -3.49
N PHE A 55 -3.89 8.75 -3.34
CA PHE A 55 -3.62 9.65 -2.23
C PHE A 55 -4.38 10.98 -2.30
N SER A 56 -4.97 11.35 -3.44
CA SER A 56 -5.81 12.57 -3.54
C SER A 56 -7.11 12.43 -2.73
N THR A 57 -7.56 11.20 -2.49
CA THR A 57 -8.77 10.88 -1.73
C THR A 57 -8.57 10.84 -0.20
N PHE A 58 -7.39 11.22 0.29
CA PHE A 58 -7.07 11.20 1.72
C PHE A 58 -8.08 12.03 2.56
N PRO A 59 -8.62 11.50 3.68
CA PRO A 59 -8.15 10.31 4.42
C PRO A 59 -8.75 8.96 4.01
N ASP A 60 -9.76 8.95 3.14
CA ASP A 60 -10.43 7.72 2.70
C ASP A 60 -9.76 7.17 1.44
N LEU A 61 -8.54 6.64 1.62
CA LEU A 61 -7.67 6.16 0.54
C LEU A 61 -8.37 5.09 -0.31
N GLN A 62 -8.71 5.47 -1.54
CA GLN A 62 -9.31 4.57 -2.51
C GLN A 62 -8.25 3.71 -3.20
N CYS A 63 -8.66 2.53 -3.65
CA CYS A 63 -7.88 1.66 -4.53
C CYS A 63 -8.54 1.56 -5.91
N PRO A 64 -8.28 2.49 -6.85
CA PRO A 64 -8.93 2.51 -8.16
C PRO A 64 -8.69 1.25 -8.99
N TYR A 65 -7.60 0.54 -8.71
CA TYR A 65 -7.30 -0.74 -9.32
C TYR A 65 -6.79 -1.73 -8.29
N VAL A 66 -7.27 -2.97 -8.38
CA VAL A 66 -6.87 -4.10 -7.54
C VAL A 66 -6.72 -5.31 -8.45
N ASP A 67 -5.53 -5.93 -8.50
CA ASP A 67 -5.36 -7.17 -9.27
C ASP A 67 -6.18 -8.31 -8.61
N PRO A 68 -6.85 -9.18 -9.40
CA PRO A 68 -7.65 -10.28 -8.87
C PRO A 68 -6.89 -11.22 -7.91
N SER A 69 -5.57 -11.36 -8.04
CA SER A 69 -4.76 -12.17 -7.12
C SER A 69 -4.70 -11.59 -5.70
N ALA A 70 -4.85 -10.26 -5.53
CA ALA A 70 -4.99 -9.65 -4.22
C ALA A 70 -6.32 -10.07 -3.57
N LEU A 71 -7.42 -10.05 -4.33
CA LEU A 71 -8.73 -10.50 -3.85
C LEU A 71 -8.68 -11.97 -3.43
N GLU A 72 -7.99 -12.81 -4.21
CA GLU A 72 -7.78 -14.21 -3.85
C GLU A 72 -6.94 -14.33 -2.56
N TYR A 73 -5.87 -13.56 -2.41
CA TYR A 73 -4.99 -13.60 -1.23
C TYR A 73 -5.75 -13.26 0.06
N TYR A 74 -6.55 -12.20 0.03
CA TYR A 74 -7.35 -11.76 1.18
C TYR A 74 -8.67 -12.53 1.34
N GLY A 75 -9.12 -13.23 0.29
CA GLY A 75 -10.37 -13.99 0.31
C GLY A 75 -11.61 -13.10 0.38
N VAL A 76 -11.59 -11.95 -0.30
CA VAL A 76 -12.68 -10.96 -0.29
C VAL A 76 -13.22 -10.70 -1.69
N ALA A 77 -14.46 -10.24 -1.76
CA ALA A 77 -15.04 -9.73 -3.01
C ALA A 77 -14.43 -8.35 -3.37
N PRO A 78 -14.47 -7.93 -4.65
CA PRO A 78 -13.87 -6.67 -5.10
C PRO A 78 -14.34 -5.43 -4.32
N ASP A 79 -15.63 -5.38 -3.99
CA ASP A 79 -16.29 -4.30 -3.23
C ASP A 79 -15.89 -4.26 -1.76
N ALA A 80 -15.40 -5.38 -1.21
CA ALA A 80 -14.93 -5.49 0.16
C ALA A 80 -13.42 -5.23 0.30
N PHE A 81 -12.68 -5.11 -0.81
CA PHE A 81 -11.26 -4.76 -0.77
C PHE A 81 -11.10 -3.27 -0.42
N SER A 82 -10.21 -2.98 0.52
CA SER A 82 -9.86 -1.61 0.90
C SER A 82 -8.41 -1.55 1.33
N PHE A 83 -7.80 -0.37 1.27
CA PHE A 83 -6.44 -0.22 1.77
C PHE A 83 -6.36 -0.45 3.30
N ASN A 84 -7.42 -0.13 4.04
CA ASN A 84 -7.55 -0.46 5.46
C ASN A 84 -7.50 -1.97 5.73
N LEU A 85 -8.07 -2.80 4.84
CA LEU A 85 -7.94 -4.26 4.91
C LEU A 85 -6.47 -4.68 4.83
N VAL A 86 -5.72 -4.10 3.88
CA VAL A 86 -4.28 -4.37 3.71
C VAL A 86 -3.52 -4.00 4.98
N LEU A 87 -3.71 -2.80 5.52
CA LEU A 87 -3.04 -2.34 6.75
C LEU A 87 -3.41 -3.17 7.98
N SER A 88 -4.66 -3.65 8.06
CA SER A 88 -5.11 -4.54 9.13
C SER A 88 -4.47 -5.92 9.09
N SER A 89 -3.95 -6.34 7.93
CA SER A 89 -3.27 -7.62 7.77
C SER A 89 -1.81 -7.59 8.21
N VAL A 90 -1.20 -6.41 8.35
CA VAL A 90 0.19 -6.26 8.80
C VAL A 90 0.31 -6.77 10.24
N HIS A 91 1.32 -7.61 10.48
CA HIS A 91 1.59 -8.16 11.79
C HIS A 91 1.84 -7.01 12.80
N PRO A 92 1.18 -6.99 13.97
CA PRO A 92 1.27 -5.88 14.92
C PRO A 92 2.70 -5.56 15.37
N GLY A 93 3.55 -6.58 15.49
CA GLY A 93 4.97 -6.42 15.84
C GLY A 93 5.82 -5.74 14.77
N ASP A 94 5.35 -5.66 13.53
CA ASP A 94 6.07 -5.01 12.42
C ASP A 94 5.59 -3.57 12.20
N MET A 95 4.51 -3.14 12.85
CA MET A 95 3.97 -1.79 12.68
C MET A 95 4.94 -0.67 13.08
N PRO A 96 5.69 -0.75 14.20
CA PRO A 96 6.68 0.28 14.52
C PRO A 96 7.75 0.42 13.43
N PHE A 97 8.17 -0.69 12.81
CA PHE A 97 9.11 -0.68 11.69
C PHE A 97 8.47 -0.09 10.43
N CYS A 98 7.24 -0.48 10.09
CA CYS A 98 6.48 0.08 8.98
C CYS A 98 6.36 1.61 9.08
N GLN A 99 6.01 2.11 10.27
CA GLN A 99 5.91 3.55 10.55
C GLN A 99 7.25 4.26 10.34
N ALA A 100 8.34 3.74 10.90
CA ALA A 100 9.67 4.30 10.72
C ALA A 100 10.12 4.30 9.24
N CYS A 101 9.80 3.24 8.48
CA CYS A 101 10.07 3.20 7.04
C CYS A 101 9.31 4.28 6.29
N GLU A 102 8.00 4.42 6.52
CA GLU A 102 7.19 5.45 5.85
C GLU A 102 7.62 6.85 6.25
N GLU A 103 7.99 7.12 7.50
CA GLU A 103 8.57 8.40 7.90
C GLU A 103 9.84 8.74 7.12
N VAL A 104 10.76 7.78 6.97
CA VAL A 104 12.00 7.98 6.18
C VAL A 104 11.68 8.23 4.71
N ILE A 105 10.77 7.44 4.12
CA ILE A 105 10.42 7.58 2.70
C ILE A 105 9.75 8.92 2.44
N MET A 106 8.81 9.30 3.30
CA MET A 106 8.09 10.56 3.16
C MET A 106 9.04 11.76 3.35
N ASN A 107 9.90 11.73 4.37
CA ASN A 107 10.93 12.75 4.56
C ASN A 107 11.91 12.87 3.38
N PHE A 108 12.19 11.76 2.69
CA PHE A 108 13.00 11.76 1.48
C PHE A 108 12.22 12.38 0.30
N PHE A 109 10.98 11.95 0.08
CA PHE A 109 10.12 12.47 -1.00
C PHE A 109 9.79 13.96 -0.86
N GLN A 110 9.71 14.51 0.35
CA GLN A 110 9.54 15.96 0.54
C GLN A 110 10.69 16.80 0.00
N LYS A 111 11.89 16.21 -0.14
CA LYS A 111 13.09 16.92 -0.59
C LYS A 111 13.28 16.86 -2.11
N LEU A 112 12.44 16.08 -2.81
CA LEU A 112 12.53 15.88 -4.24
C LEU A 112 11.62 16.87 -4.98
N ASP A 113 12.06 17.27 -6.17
CA ASP A 113 11.17 17.96 -7.09
C ASP A 113 10.08 17.01 -7.61
N LYS A 114 8.91 17.54 -7.97
CA LYS A 114 7.75 16.72 -8.41
C LYS A 114 8.08 15.75 -9.56
N GLY A 115 9.00 16.13 -10.44
CA GLY A 115 9.44 15.28 -11.56
C GLY A 115 10.40 14.16 -11.15
N GLU A 116 11.07 14.29 -10.00
CA GLU A 116 12.06 13.31 -9.55
C GLU A 116 11.45 12.14 -8.79
N LEU A 117 10.25 12.31 -8.23
CA LEU A 117 9.56 11.26 -7.47
C LEU A 117 9.46 9.93 -8.25
N LEU A 118 9.24 10.00 -9.55
CA LEU A 118 9.09 8.83 -10.42
C LEU A 118 10.41 8.05 -10.66
N HIS A 119 11.56 8.61 -10.29
CA HIS A 119 12.87 7.97 -10.43
C HIS A 119 13.24 7.09 -9.24
N TYR A 120 12.48 7.15 -8.15
CA TYR A 120 12.79 6.43 -6.92
C TYR A 120 11.72 5.39 -6.62
N LYS A 121 12.15 4.25 -6.09
CA LYS A 121 11.28 3.22 -5.55
C LYS A 121 11.63 2.96 -4.10
N SER A 122 10.61 2.78 -3.28
CA SER A 122 10.75 2.37 -1.89
C SER A 122 10.47 0.88 -1.76
N SER A 123 11.24 0.18 -0.94
CA SER A 123 10.96 -1.21 -0.62
C SER A 123 11.36 -1.57 0.80
N TYR A 124 10.48 -2.31 1.46
CA TYR A 124 10.70 -2.87 2.78
C TYR A 124 9.87 -4.14 2.94
N THR A 125 10.17 -4.91 3.98
CA THR A 125 9.59 -6.24 4.17
C THR A 125 8.76 -6.28 5.44
N LEU A 126 7.53 -6.79 5.35
CA LEU A 126 6.62 -6.94 6.48
C LEU A 126 6.01 -8.34 6.49
N ARG A 127 5.64 -8.81 7.67
CA ARG A 127 4.78 -9.99 7.82
C ARG A 127 3.32 -9.57 7.67
N MET A 128 2.60 -10.27 6.79
CA MET A 128 1.19 -10.03 6.52
C MET A 128 0.39 -11.32 6.71
N LYS A 129 -0.85 -11.14 7.17
CA LYS A 129 -1.78 -12.24 7.44
C LYS A 129 -2.54 -12.62 6.17
N HIS A 130 -2.44 -13.90 5.80
CA HIS A 130 -3.21 -14.51 4.72
C HIS A 130 -4.63 -14.90 5.21
N LYS A 131 -5.59 -15.06 4.28
CA LYS A 131 -6.97 -15.48 4.58
C LYS A 131 -7.11 -16.79 5.39
N ARG A 132 -6.06 -17.63 5.42
CA ARG A 132 -6.00 -18.88 6.20
C ARG A 132 -5.30 -18.74 7.55
N ASP A 133 -5.22 -17.52 8.10
CA ASP A 133 -4.51 -17.19 9.34
C ASP A 133 -3.00 -17.50 9.32
N LEU A 134 -2.42 -17.75 8.15
CA LEU A 134 -0.98 -17.93 7.97
C LEU A 134 -0.28 -16.57 7.92
N ILE A 135 0.89 -16.48 8.55
CA ILE A 135 1.76 -15.31 8.44
C ILE A 135 2.75 -15.55 7.31
N VAL A 136 2.76 -14.62 6.35
CA VAL A 136 3.63 -14.68 5.17
C VAL A 136 4.45 -13.39 5.09
N THR A 137 5.72 -13.51 4.76
CA THR A 137 6.61 -12.36 4.59
C THR A 137 6.44 -11.79 3.19
N PHE A 138 6.12 -10.49 3.11
CA PHE A 138 5.96 -9.74 1.88
C PHE A 138 7.06 -8.72 1.72
N ASN A 139 7.64 -8.64 0.53
CA ASN A 139 8.41 -7.50 0.11
C ASN A 139 7.46 -6.49 -0.55
N ILE A 140 7.25 -5.35 0.11
CA ILE A 140 6.43 -4.26 -0.40
C ILE A 140 7.32 -3.38 -1.29
N ARG A 141 6.80 -3.00 -2.45
CA ARG A 141 7.46 -2.12 -3.41
C ARG A 141 6.47 -1.05 -3.86
N ARG A 142 6.85 0.21 -3.70
CA ARG A 142 6.12 1.39 -4.21
C ARG A 142 7.06 2.17 -5.11
#